data_AF-A0A2C9WMS6-F1
#
_entry.id   AF-A0A2C9WMS6-F1
#
_cell.length_a   1.000
_cell.length_b   1.000
_cell.length_c   1.000
_cell.angle_alpha   90.00
_cell.angle_beta   90.00
_cell.angle_gamma   90.00
#
_symmetry.space_group_name_H-M   'P 1'
#
loop_
_entity.id
_entity.type
_entity.pdbx_description
1 polymer ?
#
loop_
_entity_poly.entity_id
_entity_poly.type
_entity_poly.pdbx_seq_one_letter_code
_entity_poly.pdbx_strand_id
1 'polypeptide(L)'
;MASAALRHPSSKRLFPCSSQIYWCCRGSESTHFSISNSLYANDTTSVSAGSWWRSMATFTRTKPHVNVGTIGHVDHGKTTLTAAITKVLAEEGKAKAVAFDEIDKAPEEKKRGITIATAHVEYETAKRHYAHVDCPGHADYVKNMITGAAQMDGGILVVSAPDGPMPQTKEHILLARQVGVPSLVCFLNKVDAVDDPELLELVEMELRELLNFYKFPGDEIPIIRGSALSALQGTNEEIGKKAILKLMDAVDEYIPDPVRQLDKPFLMPIEDVFSIQGRGTVTTGRVEQGTIKVGEEVEILGLMQGAPLKTTVTGVEMFKKILDQGQAGDNVGLLLRGLKREDVQRGQVIAKLGIHFIYLFLLL
;
A
#
# COMPACT_ATOMS: atom_id res chain seq x y z
N MET A 1 -17.60 -38.26 25.88
CA MET A 1 -18.67 -38.86 26.70
C MET A 1 -19.74 -37.78 26.87
N ALA A 2 -20.78 -37.75 26.03
CA ALA A 2 -22.08 -38.41 26.24
C ALA A 2 -22.79 -37.87 27.49
N SER A 3 -24.07 -37.48 27.53
CA SER A 3 -25.19 -37.50 26.59
C SER A 3 -26.36 -36.82 27.33
N ALA A 4 -27.23 -36.07 26.64
CA ALA A 4 -28.65 -35.94 27.03
C ALA A 4 -29.46 -35.32 25.88
N ALA A 5 -29.93 -36.18 24.97
CA ALA A 5 -31.11 -35.97 24.14
C ALA A 5 -32.27 -36.69 24.86
N LEU A 6 -33.53 -36.25 24.93
CA LEU A 6 -34.55 -36.03 23.89
C LEU A 6 -35.86 -35.68 24.62
N ARG A 7 -36.74 -34.86 24.03
CA ARG A 7 -38.17 -35.16 23.72
C ARG A 7 -38.97 -33.89 23.35
N HIS A 8 -39.30 -33.78 22.06
CA HIS A 8 -40.57 -33.22 21.54
C HIS A 8 -41.54 -34.42 21.30
N PRO A 9 -42.81 -34.31 20.82
CA PRO A 9 -43.55 -33.18 20.20
C PRO A 9 -45.04 -33.04 20.63
N SER A 10 -45.74 -31.99 20.20
CA SER A 10 -47.16 -32.11 19.75
C SER A 10 -47.64 -30.86 19.01
N SER A 11 -48.28 -31.11 17.87
CA SER A 11 -48.80 -30.16 16.87
C SER A 11 -50.24 -29.76 17.14
N LYS A 12 -50.70 -28.64 16.54
CA LYS A 12 -52.00 -28.55 15.83
C LYS A 12 -51.94 -27.51 14.70
N ARG A 13 -52.45 -27.92 13.54
CA ARG A 13 -52.50 -27.26 12.21
C ARG A 13 -53.71 -26.30 12.10
N LEU A 14 -53.73 -25.41 11.10
CA LEU A 14 -54.62 -25.53 9.91
C LEU A 14 -54.45 -24.38 8.88
N PHE A 15 -54.58 -24.78 7.62
CA PHE A 15 -54.53 -24.13 6.29
C PHE A 15 -55.79 -23.28 5.97
N PRO A 16 -55.89 -22.49 4.86
CA PRO A 16 -55.89 -22.91 3.42
C PRO A 16 -54.99 -22.04 2.51
N CYS A 17 -54.34 -22.55 1.46
CA CYS A 17 -54.76 -23.30 0.26
C CYS A 17 -55.40 -22.43 -0.84
N SER A 18 -54.71 -22.47 -1.98
CA SER A 18 -54.98 -21.99 -3.33
C SER A 18 -56.36 -22.30 -3.89
N SER A 19 -56.82 -21.50 -4.86
CA SER A 19 -57.29 -22.04 -6.14
C SER A 19 -57.32 -20.98 -7.24
N GLN A 20 -57.03 -21.51 -8.42
CA GLN A 20 -56.87 -20.94 -9.74
C GLN A 20 -58.23 -21.04 -10.47
N ILE A 21 -58.40 -20.37 -11.63
CA ILE A 21 -59.03 -20.89 -12.88
C ILE A 21 -60.09 -19.98 -13.61
N TYR A 22 -59.86 -19.84 -14.94
CA TYR A 22 -60.74 -19.58 -16.13
C TYR A 22 -61.38 -18.19 -16.37
N TRP A 23 -61.65 -17.70 -17.60
CA TRP A 23 -61.21 -17.96 -19.01
C TRP A 23 -61.90 -16.92 -19.94
N CYS A 24 -61.43 -16.85 -21.20
CA CYS A 24 -62.19 -16.57 -22.45
C CYS A 24 -62.22 -15.12 -23.02
N CYS A 25 -62.08 -14.80 -24.32
CA CYS A 25 -61.43 -15.35 -25.54
C CYS A 25 -61.62 -14.33 -26.70
N ARG A 26 -60.87 -14.55 -27.80
CA ARG A 26 -61.00 -14.08 -29.22
C ARG A 26 -60.27 -12.77 -29.61
N GLY A 27 -59.49 -12.72 -30.70
CA GLY A 27 -59.21 -13.74 -31.72
C GLY A 27 -58.16 -13.33 -32.78
N SER A 28 -57.69 -14.35 -33.53
CA SER A 28 -57.10 -14.41 -34.90
C SER A 28 -56.16 -13.29 -35.38
N GLU A 29 -54.98 -13.55 -35.94
CA GLU A 29 -54.76 -14.34 -37.16
C GLU A 29 -53.40 -15.08 -37.23
N SER A 30 -53.42 -16.14 -38.03
CA SER A 30 -52.39 -17.10 -38.37
C SER A 30 -51.48 -16.65 -39.52
N THR A 31 -50.22 -17.07 -39.51
CA THR A 31 -49.58 -17.69 -40.70
C THR A 31 -48.48 -18.66 -40.26
N HIS A 32 -48.59 -19.88 -40.79
CA HIS A 32 -47.66 -20.99 -40.67
C HIS A 32 -46.36 -20.74 -41.45
N PHE A 33 -45.21 -21.15 -40.92
CA PHE A 33 -44.29 -22.02 -41.66
C PHE A 33 -43.31 -22.72 -40.70
N SER A 34 -43.18 -24.03 -40.84
CA SER A 34 -42.34 -24.90 -40.00
C SER A 34 -41.28 -25.64 -40.84
N ILE A 35 -40.03 -25.48 -40.41
CA ILE A 35 -38.96 -26.49 -40.26
C ILE A 35 -38.42 -27.20 -41.52
N SER A 36 -37.11 -27.07 -41.77
CA SER A 36 -36.21 -28.22 -41.92
C SER A 36 -34.71 -27.87 -41.81
N ASN A 37 -34.06 -28.56 -40.87
CA ASN A 37 -32.72 -29.14 -40.85
C ASN A 37 -31.56 -28.56 -41.68
N SER A 38 -30.54 -28.14 -40.93
CA SER A 38 -29.11 -28.52 -41.00
C SER A 38 -28.42 -28.57 -42.36
N LEU A 39 -27.34 -27.80 -42.49
CA LEU A 39 -26.02 -28.27 -42.97
C LEU A 39 -24.95 -27.20 -42.64
N TYR A 40 -24.10 -27.57 -41.68
CA TYR A 40 -22.69 -27.19 -41.48
C TYR A 40 -22.12 -26.01 -42.28
N ALA A 41 -21.79 -24.93 -41.58
CA ALA A 41 -20.67 -24.06 -41.93
C ALA A 41 -19.92 -23.68 -40.63
N ASN A 42 -18.66 -24.12 -40.55
CA ASN A 42 -17.71 -23.75 -39.50
C ASN A 42 -17.40 -22.26 -39.61
N ASP A 43 -17.98 -21.43 -38.73
CA ASP A 43 -17.41 -20.14 -38.40
C ASP A 43 -16.77 -20.23 -37.01
N THR A 44 -15.45 -20.43 -37.03
CA THR A 44 -14.57 -20.26 -35.87
C THR A 44 -14.50 -18.76 -35.57
N THR A 45 -15.55 -18.25 -34.94
CA THR A 45 -15.50 -16.95 -34.27
C THR A 45 -14.71 -17.14 -32.98
N SER A 46 -13.42 -16.82 -33.06
CA SER A 46 -12.57 -16.62 -31.90
C SER A 46 -13.27 -15.63 -30.98
N VAL A 47 -13.79 -16.12 -29.84
CA VAL A 47 -14.24 -15.28 -28.74
C VAL A 47 -13.04 -14.49 -28.27
N SER A 48 -12.90 -13.27 -28.77
CA SER A 48 -11.88 -12.33 -28.35
C SER A 48 -12.11 -12.06 -26.86
N ALA A 49 -11.23 -12.61 -26.03
CA ALA A 49 -11.15 -12.29 -24.61
C ALA A 49 -11.11 -10.76 -24.47
N GLY A 50 -12.22 -10.20 -24.00
CA GLY A 50 -12.41 -8.77 -23.82
C GLY A 50 -11.35 -8.22 -22.87
N SER A 51 -10.37 -7.56 -23.46
CA SER A 51 -9.24 -6.89 -22.85
C SER A 51 -9.69 -5.73 -21.96
N TRP A 52 -9.99 -5.99 -20.68
CA TRP A 52 -10.14 -4.93 -19.68
C TRP A 52 -8.80 -4.20 -19.38
N TRP A 53 -7.65 -4.79 -19.76
CA TRP A 53 -6.33 -4.17 -19.62
C TRP A 53 -6.18 -2.87 -20.42
N ARG A 54 -7.02 -2.65 -21.44
CA ARG A 54 -7.00 -1.42 -22.27
C ARG A 54 -7.45 -0.15 -21.53
N SER A 55 -8.00 -0.27 -20.31
CA SER A 55 -8.51 0.89 -19.55
C SER A 55 -7.61 1.31 -18.39
N MET A 56 -6.56 0.54 -18.08
CA MET A 56 -5.57 0.92 -17.07
C MET A 56 -4.47 1.76 -17.70
N ALA A 57 -4.09 2.84 -17.03
CA ALA A 57 -2.95 3.63 -17.46
C ALA A 57 -1.67 2.80 -17.35
N THR A 58 -0.79 2.91 -18.35
CA THR A 58 0.56 2.33 -18.31
C THR A 58 1.46 3.23 -17.48
N PHE A 59 2.20 2.66 -16.54
CA PHE A 59 3.19 3.43 -15.79
C PHE A 59 4.46 3.61 -16.64
N THR A 60 4.87 4.86 -16.87
CA THR A 60 6.08 5.19 -17.63
C THR A 60 7.16 5.67 -16.68
N ARG A 61 8.30 4.96 -16.62
CA ARG A 61 9.45 5.34 -15.80
C ARG A 61 10.20 6.51 -16.43
N THR A 62 9.88 7.73 -16.03
CA THR A 62 10.57 8.95 -16.49
C THR A 62 11.56 9.53 -15.47
N LYS A 63 11.38 9.22 -14.17
CA LYS A 63 12.17 9.74 -13.04
C LYS A 63 12.68 8.60 -12.15
N PRO A 64 13.77 8.81 -11.39
CA PRO A 64 14.19 7.88 -10.35
C PRO A 64 13.07 7.63 -9.34
N HIS A 65 12.91 6.36 -8.93
CA HIS A 65 11.88 5.94 -7.98
C HIS A 65 12.46 5.73 -6.58
N VAL A 66 11.91 6.44 -5.60
CA VAL A 66 12.34 6.41 -4.20
C VAL A 66 11.16 6.08 -3.29
N ASN A 67 11.36 5.15 -2.37
CA ASN A 67 10.40 4.81 -1.33
C ASN A 67 10.67 5.66 -0.10
N VAL A 68 9.69 6.44 0.33
CA VAL A 68 9.76 7.20 1.58
C VAL A 68 8.61 6.83 2.49
N GLY A 69 8.64 7.25 3.75
CA GLY A 69 7.48 7.10 4.60
C GLY A 69 7.55 7.89 5.89
N THR A 70 6.40 8.13 6.50
CA THR A 70 6.27 8.90 7.73
C THR A 70 6.36 8.00 8.95
N ILE A 71 7.20 8.40 9.91
CA ILE A 71 7.34 7.74 11.21
C ILE A 71 7.31 8.78 12.33
N GLY A 72 7.01 8.36 13.56
CA GLY A 72 6.90 9.25 14.71
C GLY A 72 5.73 8.87 15.62
N HIS A 73 5.63 9.56 16.75
CA HIS A 73 4.63 9.30 17.79
C HIS A 73 3.18 9.47 17.30
N VAL A 74 2.24 8.86 18.02
CA VAL A 74 0.80 9.04 17.80
C VAL A 74 0.43 10.53 17.90
N ASP A 75 -0.54 10.96 17.11
CA ASP A 75 -1.05 12.34 17.07
C ASP A 75 -0.04 13.45 16.70
N HIS A 76 1.20 13.12 16.32
CA HIS A 76 2.16 14.09 15.78
C HIS A 76 1.82 14.56 14.35
N GLY A 77 0.81 13.96 13.71
CA GLY A 77 0.26 14.40 12.41
C GLY A 77 0.94 13.78 11.18
N LYS A 78 1.37 12.52 11.25
CA LYS A 78 1.93 11.76 10.11
C LYS A 78 0.99 11.72 8.91
N THR A 79 -0.22 11.21 9.10
CA THR A 79 -1.24 11.08 8.05
C THR A 79 -1.70 12.45 7.53
N THR A 80 -1.78 13.44 8.42
CA THR A 80 -2.04 14.85 8.04
C THR A 80 -0.94 15.39 7.14
N LEU A 81 0.32 15.11 7.45
CA LEU A 81 1.47 15.51 6.62
C LEU A 81 1.44 14.79 5.27
N THR A 82 1.16 13.49 5.24
CA THR A 82 1.03 12.72 3.99
C THR A 82 -0.06 13.30 3.08
N ALA A 83 -1.23 13.61 3.63
CA ALA A 83 -2.29 14.29 2.88
C ALA A 83 -1.86 15.70 2.42
N ALA A 84 -1.15 16.47 3.27
CA ALA A 84 -0.64 17.80 2.91
C ALA A 84 0.32 17.77 1.72
N ILE A 85 1.26 16.80 1.72
CA ILE A 85 2.22 16.59 0.63
C ILE A 85 1.48 16.33 -0.69
N THR A 86 0.54 15.39 -0.70
CA THR A 86 -0.21 15.06 -1.93
C THR A 86 -1.03 16.25 -2.43
N LYS A 87 -1.66 17.02 -1.53
CA LYS A 87 -2.43 18.22 -1.89
C LYS A 87 -1.53 19.29 -2.49
N VAL A 88 -0.45 19.66 -1.82
CA VAL A 88 0.47 20.73 -2.25
C VAL A 88 1.11 20.39 -3.60
N LEU A 89 1.56 19.14 -3.78
CA LEU A 89 2.14 18.71 -5.06
C LEU A 89 1.10 18.57 -6.17
N ALA A 90 -0.16 18.26 -5.84
CA ALA A 90 -1.25 18.22 -6.82
C ALA A 90 -1.59 19.63 -7.36
N GLU A 91 -1.49 20.66 -6.53
CA GLU A 91 -1.64 22.06 -6.97
C GLU A 91 -0.57 22.47 -8.00
N GLU A 92 0.62 21.85 -7.96
CA GLU A 92 1.67 22.02 -8.98
C GLU A 92 1.51 21.11 -10.20
N GLY A 93 0.45 20.28 -10.24
CA GLY A 93 0.21 19.29 -11.29
C GLY A 93 1.12 18.04 -11.18
N LYS A 94 1.80 17.85 -10.04
CA LYS A 94 2.79 16.78 -9.81
C LYS A 94 2.25 15.64 -8.93
N ALA A 95 0.98 15.64 -8.59
CA ALA A 95 0.34 14.54 -7.88
C ALA A 95 -1.17 14.51 -8.15
N LYS A 96 -1.81 13.41 -7.78
CA LYS A 96 -3.25 13.41 -7.52
C LYS A 96 -3.43 13.69 -6.04
N ALA A 97 -4.22 14.69 -5.69
CA ALA A 97 -4.53 14.97 -4.29
C ALA A 97 -5.22 13.75 -3.68
N VAL A 98 -4.72 13.27 -2.55
CA VAL A 98 -5.33 12.20 -1.76
C VAL A 98 -5.81 12.82 -0.46
N ALA A 99 -7.12 12.73 -0.20
CA ALA A 99 -7.67 13.29 1.03
C ALA A 99 -7.25 12.45 2.25
N PHE A 100 -7.20 13.07 3.43
CA PHE A 100 -6.92 12.39 4.71
C PHE A 100 -7.82 11.15 4.90
N ASP A 101 -9.11 11.29 4.60
CA ASP A 101 -10.13 10.24 4.65
C ASP A 101 -9.89 9.07 3.68
N GLU A 102 -9.06 9.28 2.67
CA GLU A 102 -8.62 8.29 1.70
C GLU A 102 -7.26 7.69 2.07
N ILE A 103 -6.61 8.12 3.15
CA ILE A 103 -5.42 7.45 3.68
C ILE A 103 -5.90 6.51 4.80
N ASP A 104 -6.61 7.07 5.79
CA ASP A 104 -7.29 6.30 6.85
C ASP A 104 -8.65 5.79 6.36
N LYS A 105 -8.63 4.80 5.45
CA LYS A 105 -9.84 4.27 4.80
C LYS A 105 -10.64 3.34 5.70
N ALA A 106 -10.00 2.64 6.65
CA ALA A 106 -10.67 1.58 7.36
C ALA A 106 -11.75 2.16 8.29
N PRO A 107 -12.95 1.55 8.35
CA PRO A 107 -14.01 2.02 9.25
C PRO A 107 -13.60 2.04 10.73
N GLU A 108 -12.62 1.22 11.09
CA GLU A 108 -12.04 1.19 12.44
C GLU A 108 -11.07 2.36 12.68
N GLU A 109 -10.26 2.73 11.69
CA GLU A 109 -9.35 3.89 11.75
C GLU A 109 -10.16 5.17 11.94
N LYS A 110 -11.22 5.37 11.15
CA LYS A 110 -12.09 6.56 11.28
C LYS A 110 -12.78 6.66 12.63
N LYS A 111 -13.12 5.53 13.26
CA LYS A 111 -13.77 5.51 14.58
C LYS A 111 -12.79 5.80 15.71
N ARG A 112 -11.56 5.31 15.59
CA ARG A 112 -10.53 5.43 16.63
C ARG A 112 -9.66 6.68 16.45
N GLY A 113 -9.64 7.30 15.27
CA GLY A 113 -8.81 8.45 14.95
C GLY A 113 -7.31 8.12 14.88
N ILE A 114 -6.95 6.85 14.66
CA ILE A 114 -5.57 6.38 14.60
C ILE A 114 -5.37 5.51 13.35
N THR A 115 -4.22 5.66 12.70
CA THR A 115 -3.79 4.79 11.61
C THR A 115 -3.49 3.39 12.13
N ILE A 116 -4.04 2.37 11.48
CA ILE A 116 -3.90 0.96 11.87
C ILE A 116 -3.12 0.22 10.79
N ALA A 117 -3.52 0.37 9.53
CA ALA A 117 -2.86 -0.23 8.38
C ALA A 117 -1.87 0.76 7.74
N THR A 118 -0.82 0.22 7.12
CA THR A 118 0.06 1.03 6.28
C THR A 118 -0.69 1.46 5.03
N ALA A 119 -0.59 2.74 4.68
CA ALA A 119 -1.19 3.29 3.47
C ALA A 119 -0.09 3.69 2.49
N HIS A 120 -0.26 3.31 1.21
CA HIS A 120 0.66 3.67 0.15
C HIS A 120 0.05 4.78 -0.71
N VAL A 121 0.73 5.91 -0.82
CA VAL A 121 0.36 7.02 -1.71
C VAL A 121 1.48 7.33 -2.70
N GLU A 122 1.11 7.81 -3.89
CA GLU A 122 2.05 8.20 -4.94
C GLU A 122 2.03 9.72 -5.15
N TYR A 123 3.20 10.31 -5.33
CA TYR A 123 3.38 11.69 -5.76
C TYR A 123 4.77 11.85 -6.39
N GLU A 124 5.01 12.96 -7.08
CA GLU A 124 6.32 13.24 -7.67
C GLU A 124 6.76 14.68 -7.42
N THR A 125 8.08 14.88 -7.44
CA THR A 125 8.68 16.21 -7.51
C THR A 125 9.18 16.46 -8.93
N ALA A 126 9.89 17.57 -9.15
CA ALA A 126 10.57 17.77 -10.43
C ALA A 126 11.68 16.73 -10.66
N LYS A 127 12.36 16.26 -9.60
CA LYS A 127 13.51 15.37 -9.68
C LYS A 127 13.12 13.89 -9.67
N ARG A 128 12.18 13.49 -8.79
CA ARG A 128 11.94 12.07 -8.44
C ARG A 128 10.46 11.71 -8.42
N HIS A 129 10.17 10.42 -8.57
CA HIS A 129 8.87 9.83 -8.28
C HIS A 129 8.93 9.12 -6.92
N TYR A 130 7.93 9.35 -6.08
CA TYR A 130 7.87 8.81 -4.73
C TYR A 130 6.72 7.81 -4.56
N ALA A 131 7.03 6.69 -3.92
CA ALA A 131 6.04 5.89 -3.21
C ALA A 131 6.19 6.20 -1.72
N HIS A 132 5.12 6.67 -1.10
CA HIS A 132 5.12 7.05 0.31
C HIS A 132 4.31 6.04 1.12
N VAL A 133 4.92 5.51 2.19
CA VAL A 133 4.30 4.60 3.15
C VAL A 133 3.96 5.37 4.43
N ASP A 134 2.68 5.55 4.72
CA ASP A 134 2.23 6.16 5.97
C ASP A 134 2.19 5.09 7.06
N CYS A 135 3.07 5.19 8.07
CA CYS A 135 3.17 4.19 9.14
C CYS A 135 2.38 4.60 10.39
N PRO A 136 1.76 3.63 11.09
CA PRO A 136 1.06 3.90 12.33
C PRO A 136 2.03 4.29 13.45
N GLY A 137 1.59 5.17 14.36
CA GLY A 137 2.40 5.66 15.50
C GLY A 137 2.00 5.10 16.87
N HIS A 138 0.95 4.29 16.93
CA HIS A 138 0.47 3.71 18.19
C HIS A 138 1.25 2.43 18.52
N ALA A 139 1.57 2.22 19.80
CA ALA A 139 2.41 1.12 20.26
C ALA A 139 1.88 -0.27 19.86
N ASP A 140 0.55 -0.45 19.89
CA ASP A 140 -0.11 -1.70 19.49
C ASP A 140 0.13 -2.10 18.03
N TYR A 141 0.47 -1.14 17.16
CA TYR A 141 0.62 -1.33 15.72
C TYR A 141 2.08 -1.22 15.24
N VAL A 142 3.05 -1.30 16.15
CA VAL A 142 4.50 -1.27 15.84
C VAL A 142 4.90 -2.31 14.79
N LYS A 143 4.23 -3.48 14.77
CA LYS A 143 4.47 -4.52 13.76
C LYS A 143 4.27 -4.03 12.32
N ASN A 144 3.25 -3.21 12.10
CA ASN A 144 2.96 -2.65 10.77
C ASN A 144 3.95 -1.56 10.41
N MET A 145 4.41 -0.78 11.41
CA MET A 145 5.49 0.18 11.21
C MET A 145 6.80 -0.49 10.82
N ILE A 146 7.19 -1.59 11.47
CA ILE A 146 8.41 -2.36 11.13
C ILE A 146 8.38 -2.78 9.66
N THR A 147 7.26 -3.33 9.19
CA THR A 147 7.15 -3.76 7.80
C THR A 147 7.13 -2.61 6.81
N GLY A 148 6.52 -1.46 7.16
CA GLY A 148 6.57 -0.27 6.32
C GLY A 148 7.97 0.34 6.26
N ALA A 149 8.65 0.44 7.40
CA ALA A 149 10.00 1.01 7.51
C ALA A 149 11.05 0.20 6.74
N ALA A 150 10.92 -1.14 6.70
CA ALA A 150 11.79 -2.00 5.90
C ALA A 150 11.76 -1.72 4.39
N GLN A 151 10.74 -1.01 3.90
CA GLN A 151 10.60 -0.64 2.49
C GLN A 151 11.22 0.73 2.17
N MET A 152 11.55 1.53 3.19
CA MET A 152 11.92 2.92 3.01
C MET A 152 13.38 3.05 2.58
N ASP A 153 13.60 3.73 1.44
CA ASP A 153 14.90 4.24 1.04
C ASP A 153 15.28 5.51 1.84
N GLY A 154 14.30 6.14 2.50
CA GLY A 154 14.50 7.20 3.49
C GLY A 154 13.22 7.50 4.27
N GLY A 155 13.34 7.98 5.51
CA GLY A 155 12.19 8.25 6.37
C GLY A 155 11.94 9.74 6.61
N ILE A 156 10.68 10.11 6.80
CA ILE A 156 10.25 11.43 7.29
C ILE A 156 9.83 11.26 8.76
N LEU A 157 10.65 11.77 9.68
CA LEU A 157 10.36 11.74 11.11
C LEU A 157 9.50 12.95 11.48
N VAL A 158 8.26 12.70 11.90
CA VAL A 158 7.29 13.73 12.26
C VAL A 158 7.28 13.91 13.78
N VAL A 159 7.62 15.12 14.23
CA VAL A 159 7.64 15.48 15.65
C VAL A 159 6.74 16.68 15.86
N SER A 160 5.85 16.62 16.86
CA SER A 160 4.98 17.73 17.23
C SER A 160 5.78 18.77 18.02
N ALA A 161 5.76 20.03 17.61
CA ALA A 161 6.49 21.11 18.28
C ALA A 161 6.05 21.35 19.74
N PRO A 162 4.74 21.31 20.09
CA PRO A 162 4.30 21.42 21.48
C PRO A 162 4.73 20.24 22.37
N ASP A 163 4.81 19.03 21.80
CA ASP A 163 5.01 17.79 22.58
C ASP A 163 6.48 17.36 22.66
N GLY A 164 7.27 17.71 21.63
CA GLY A 164 8.66 17.29 21.51
C GLY A 164 8.86 15.79 21.28
N PRO A 165 10.08 15.25 21.51
CA PRO A 165 10.39 13.84 21.28
C PRO A 165 9.77 12.90 22.34
N MET A 166 8.65 12.27 21.96
CA MET A 166 7.91 11.31 22.80
C MET A 166 8.45 9.87 22.74
N PRO A 167 8.02 8.93 23.61
CA PRO A 167 8.58 7.56 23.67
C PRO A 167 8.57 6.81 22.33
N GLN A 168 7.49 6.90 21.57
CA GLN A 168 7.37 6.26 20.25
C GLN A 168 8.24 6.96 19.21
N THR A 169 8.58 8.24 19.36
CA THR A 169 9.61 8.89 18.53
C THR A 169 10.95 8.18 18.72
N LYS A 170 11.32 7.88 19.97
CA LYS A 170 12.56 7.15 20.30
C LYS A 170 12.54 5.73 19.74
N GLU A 171 11.43 5.02 19.94
CA GLU A 171 11.23 3.66 19.44
C GLU A 171 11.29 3.59 17.91
N HIS A 172 10.66 4.54 17.21
CA HIS A 172 10.64 4.57 15.75
C HIS A 172 12.02 4.88 15.16
N ILE A 173 12.80 5.78 15.78
CA ILE A 173 14.19 6.04 15.34
C ILE A 173 15.03 4.77 15.50
N LEU A 174 14.92 4.09 16.65
CA LEU A 174 15.63 2.85 16.91
C LEU A 174 15.26 1.76 15.88
N LEU A 175 13.96 1.56 15.65
CA LEU A 175 13.47 0.55 14.72
C LEU A 175 13.84 0.88 13.27
N ALA A 176 13.74 2.15 12.85
CA ALA A 176 14.18 2.59 11.53
C ALA A 176 15.66 2.26 11.30
N ARG A 177 16.50 2.44 12.33
CA ARG A 177 17.92 2.06 12.26
C ARG A 177 18.10 0.55 12.14
N GLN A 178 17.35 -0.24 12.91
CA GLN A 178 17.46 -1.70 12.94
C GLN A 178 17.01 -2.35 11.63
N VAL A 179 15.97 -1.81 10.98
CA VAL A 179 15.49 -2.28 9.67
C VAL A 179 16.28 -1.71 8.50
N GLY A 180 17.29 -0.87 8.77
CA GLY A 180 18.24 -0.40 7.75
C GLY A 180 17.81 0.83 6.96
N VAL A 181 16.91 1.68 7.47
CA VAL A 181 16.58 2.97 6.84
C VAL A 181 17.85 3.85 6.83
N PRO A 182 18.36 4.25 5.65
CA PRO A 182 19.69 4.84 5.55
C PRO A 182 19.74 6.31 5.97
N SER A 183 18.66 7.06 5.71
CA SER A 183 18.60 8.51 5.94
C SER A 183 17.22 8.93 6.43
N LEU A 184 17.19 9.95 7.30
CA LEU A 184 15.97 10.55 7.81
C LEU A 184 15.97 12.05 7.49
N VAL A 185 14.78 12.59 7.21
CA VAL A 185 14.49 14.03 7.21
C VAL A 185 13.46 14.28 8.29
N CYS A 186 13.59 15.35 9.06
CA CYS A 186 12.66 15.65 10.15
C CYS A 186 11.68 16.75 9.76
N PHE A 187 10.43 16.59 10.17
CA PHE A 187 9.41 17.61 10.08
C PHE A 187 8.90 17.95 11.48
N LEU A 188 9.25 19.14 11.96
CA LEU A 188 8.76 19.70 13.22
C LEU A 188 7.37 20.32 12.95
N ASN A 189 6.34 19.52 13.17
CA ASN A 189 4.95 19.80 12.86
C ASN A 189 4.27 20.65 13.95
N LYS A 190 3.10 21.19 13.64
CA LYS A 190 2.25 21.97 14.57
C LYS A 190 2.90 23.24 15.13
N VAL A 191 3.80 23.88 14.37
CA VAL A 191 4.34 25.20 14.78
C VAL A 191 3.27 26.29 14.83
N ASP A 192 2.10 26.10 14.23
CA ASP A 192 0.94 26.99 14.40
C ASP A 192 0.39 27.01 15.82
N ALA A 193 0.70 26.01 16.64
CA ALA A 193 0.28 25.90 18.03
C ALA A 193 1.34 26.39 19.04
N VAL A 194 2.49 26.91 18.55
CA VAL A 194 3.59 27.38 19.39
C VAL A 194 3.93 28.82 19.03
N ASP A 195 3.68 29.73 19.97
CA ASP A 195 3.96 31.16 19.80
C ASP A 195 5.40 31.54 20.20
N ASP A 196 6.08 30.70 21.00
CA ASP A 196 7.41 30.96 21.53
C ASP A 196 8.51 30.33 20.65
N PRO A 197 9.36 31.14 19.98
CA PRO A 197 10.46 30.65 19.16
C PRO A 197 11.53 29.88 19.96
N GLU A 198 11.74 30.22 21.24
CA GLU A 198 12.76 29.56 22.08
C GLU A 198 12.40 28.09 22.34
N LEU A 199 11.10 27.80 22.51
CA LEU A 199 10.61 26.43 22.65
C LEU A 199 10.88 25.60 21.39
N LEU A 200 10.74 26.19 20.20
CA LEU A 200 11.01 25.49 18.94
C LEU A 200 12.49 25.12 18.79
N GLU A 201 13.38 26.02 19.20
CA GLU A 201 14.82 25.76 19.20
C GLU A 201 15.20 24.68 20.22
N LEU A 202 14.62 24.72 21.41
CA LEU A 202 14.83 23.69 22.43
C LEU A 202 14.41 22.31 21.93
N VAL A 203 13.20 22.19 21.37
CA VAL A 203 12.70 20.91 20.83
C VAL A 203 13.56 20.42 19.67
N GLU A 204 14.05 21.32 18.82
CA GLU A 204 14.97 20.97 17.75
C GLU A 204 16.29 20.42 18.31
N MET A 205 16.86 21.05 19.33
CA MET A 205 18.08 20.58 20.00
C MET A 205 17.88 19.18 20.60
N GLU A 206 16.80 18.96 21.35
CA GLU A 206 16.46 17.66 21.93
C GLU A 206 16.32 16.57 20.85
N LEU A 207 15.71 16.91 19.71
CA LEU A 207 15.55 15.99 18.58
C LEU A 207 16.90 15.62 17.96
N ARG A 208 17.82 16.59 17.80
CA ARG A 208 19.18 16.33 17.28
C ARG A 208 19.96 15.42 18.22
N GLU A 209 19.91 15.68 19.53
CA GLU A 209 20.54 14.81 20.54
C GLU A 209 20.01 13.37 20.48
N LEU A 210 18.68 13.22 20.31
CA LEU A 210 18.05 11.92 20.19
C LEU A 210 18.49 11.16 18.93
N LEU A 211 18.59 11.85 17.79
CA LEU A 211 19.08 11.27 16.54
C LEU A 211 20.53 10.80 16.68
N ASN A 212 21.38 11.65 17.26
CA ASN A 212 22.79 11.35 17.55
C ASN A 212 22.94 10.14 18.49
N PHE A 213 22.10 10.04 19.52
CA PHE A 213 22.08 8.91 20.45
C PHE A 213 21.85 7.57 19.71
N TYR A 214 20.91 7.55 18.76
CA TYR A 214 20.59 6.38 17.94
C TYR A 214 21.43 6.23 16.65
N LYS A 215 22.57 6.94 16.57
CA LYS A 215 23.55 6.80 15.48
C LYS A 215 23.04 7.26 14.11
N PHE A 216 22.11 8.20 14.09
CA PHE A 216 21.86 9.05 12.94
C PHE A 216 22.68 10.34 13.06
N PRO A 217 23.08 10.97 11.95
CA PRO A 217 23.83 12.23 11.98
C PRO A 217 22.88 13.41 12.28
N GLY A 218 22.50 13.56 13.56
CA GLY A 218 21.49 14.52 14.01
C GLY A 218 21.81 15.97 13.66
N ASP A 219 23.09 16.34 13.59
CA ASP A 219 23.54 17.68 13.25
C ASP A 219 23.44 18.00 11.74
N GLU A 220 23.45 16.97 10.89
CA GLU A 220 23.38 17.10 9.42
C GLU A 220 21.96 16.93 8.88
N ILE A 221 21.11 16.19 9.61
CA ILE A 221 19.73 15.93 9.21
C ILE A 221 18.94 17.25 9.07
N PRO A 222 18.30 17.50 7.92
CA PRO A 222 17.42 18.64 7.76
C PRO A 222 16.20 18.52 8.68
N ILE A 223 15.93 19.60 9.43
CA ILE A 223 14.74 19.73 10.27
C ILE A 223 13.91 20.88 9.73
N ILE A 224 12.75 20.56 9.16
CA ILE A 224 11.86 21.54 8.55
C ILE A 224 10.70 21.83 9.51
N ARG A 225 10.53 23.11 9.85
CA ARG A 225 9.47 23.58 10.73
C ARG A 225 8.23 23.93 9.91
N GLY A 226 7.06 23.41 10.27
CA GLY A 226 5.82 23.70 9.55
C GLY A 226 4.55 23.17 10.20
N SER A 227 3.41 23.46 9.60
CA SER A 227 2.10 22.96 9.98
C SER A 227 1.47 22.24 8.81
N ALA A 228 1.41 20.90 8.92
CA ALA A 228 0.69 20.07 7.96
C ALA A 228 -0.80 20.45 7.90
N LEU A 229 -1.39 20.85 9.03
CA LEU A 229 -2.78 21.28 9.09
C LEU A 229 -3.00 22.61 8.34
N SER A 230 -2.13 23.60 8.55
CA SER A 230 -2.20 24.86 7.79
C SER A 230 -2.00 24.66 6.29
N ALA A 231 -1.13 23.73 5.88
CA ALA A 231 -0.97 23.35 4.49
C ALA A 231 -2.24 22.71 3.89
N LEU A 232 -2.89 21.81 4.64
CA LEU A 232 -4.14 21.18 4.22
C LEU A 232 -5.32 22.16 4.15
N GLN A 233 -5.43 23.09 5.09
CA GLN A 233 -6.53 24.05 5.13
C GLN A 233 -6.27 25.29 4.27
N GLY A 234 -5.00 25.58 3.94
CA GLY A 234 -4.61 26.80 3.24
C GLY A 234 -4.69 28.05 4.12
N THR A 235 -4.60 27.92 5.45
CA THR A 235 -4.78 29.03 6.40
C THR A 235 -3.53 29.88 6.57
N ASN A 236 -2.34 29.30 6.38
CA ASN A 236 -1.07 30.01 6.43
C ASN A 236 -0.09 29.41 5.42
N GLU A 237 0.34 30.21 4.45
CA GLU A 237 1.18 29.75 3.35
C GLU A 237 2.64 29.50 3.76
N GLU A 238 3.20 30.30 4.69
CA GLU A 238 4.61 30.24 5.10
C GLU A 238 4.92 28.97 5.87
N ILE A 239 4.15 28.70 6.93
CA ILE A 239 4.31 27.48 7.73
C ILE A 239 3.58 26.30 7.12
N GLY A 240 2.65 26.52 6.19
CA GLY A 240 1.92 25.48 5.47
C GLY A 240 2.61 25.09 4.17
N LYS A 241 2.08 25.58 3.03
CA LYS A 241 2.51 25.19 1.68
C LYS A 241 4.02 25.31 1.46
N LYS A 242 4.63 26.44 1.84
CA LYS A 242 6.07 26.67 1.64
C LYS A 242 6.92 25.72 2.50
N ALA A 243 6.48 25.39 3.71
CA ALA A 243 7.17 24.40 4.54
C ALA A 243 7.11 22.99 3.93
N ILE A 244 5.97 22.61 3.33
CA ILE A 244 5.84 21.31 2.62
C ILE A 244 6.77 21.27 1.39
N LEU A 245 6.86 22.35 0.62
CA LEU A 245 7.79 22.41 -0.52
C LEU A 245 9.25 22.32 -0.06
N LYS A 246 9.64 23.05 1.00
CA LYS A 246 10.97 22.95 1.62
C LYS A 246 11.27 21.55 2.14
N LEU A 247 10.28 20.87 2.72
CA LEU A 247 10.40 19.47 3.13
C LEU A 247 10.71 18.57 1.94
N MET A 248 9.98 18.72 0.83
CA MET A 248 10.19 17.91 -0.35
C MET A 248 11.52 18.21 -1.05
N ASP A 249 11.98 19.46 -1.03
CA ASP A 249 13.32 19.84 -1.50
C ASP A 249 14.42 19.18 -0.64
N ALA A 250 14.27 19.20 0.69
CA ALA A 250 15.19 18.54 1.60
C ALA A 250 15.19 17.01 1.41
N VAL A 251 14.03 16.40 1.16
CA VAL A 251 13.90 14.97 0.82
C VAL A 251 14.61 14.67 -0.51
N ASP A 252 14.43 15.51 -1.52
CA ASP A 252 15.08 15.40 -2.83
C ASP A 252 16.62 15.53 -2.74
N GLU A 253 17.14 16.31 -1.81
CA GLU A 253 18.58 16.59 -1.69
C GLU A 253 19.31 15.68 -0.71
N TYR A 254 18.68 15.37 0.43
CA TYR A 254 19.33 14.66 1.52
C TYR A 254 19.19 13.14 1.43
N ILE A 255 18.04 12.64 0.97
CA ILE A 255 17.84 11.20 0.78
C ILE A 255 18.55 10.80 -0.52
N PRO A 256 19.54 9.88 -0.47
CA PRO A 256 20.30 9.49 -1.66
C PRO A 256 19.43 8.66 -2.61
N ASP A 257 19.79 8.67 -3.89
CA ASP A 257 19.19 7.74 -4.84
C ASP A 257 19.60 6.30 -4.46
N PRO A 258 18.64 5.38 -4.30
CA PRO A 258 18.93 4.01 -3.90
C PRO A 258 19.63 3.25 -5.02
N VAL A 259 20.72 2.55 -4.70
CA VAL A 259 21.44 1.69 -5.64
C VAL A 259 20.67 0.38 -5.80
N ARG A 260 19.93 0.25 -6.89
CA ARG A 260 19.10 -0.92 -7.18
C ARG A 260 19.94 -2.09 -7.72
N GLN A 261 19.72 -3.28 -7.17
CA GLN A 261 20.44 -4.50 -7.55
C GLN A 261 19.72 -5.24 -8.69
N LEU A 262 19.70 -4.65 -9.88
CA LEU A 262 18.91 -5.12 -11.02
C LEU A 262 19.42 -6.43 -11.64
N ASP A 263 20.73 -6.66 -11.59
CA ASP A 263 21.36 -7.84 -12.20
C ASP A 263 21.29 -9.10 -11.32
N LYS A 264 20.77 -8.97 -10.11
CA LYS A 264 20.62 -10.09 -9.19
C LYS A 264 19.36 -10.92 -9.51
N PRO A 265 19.29 -12.18 -9.05
CA PRO A 265 18.09 -12.98 -9.20
C PRO A 265 16.88 -12.33 -8.51
N PHE A 266 15.71 -12.38 -9.16
CA PHE A 266 14.49 -11.77 -8.65
C PHE A 266 14.13 -12.28 -7.25
N LEU A 267 13.82 -11.35 -6.34
CA LEU A 267 13.34 -11.63 -5.00
C LEU A 267 12.40 -10.49 -4.55
N MET A 268 11.22 -10.86 -4.07
CA MET A 268 10.21 -9.93 -3.55
C MET A 268 9.51 -10.55 -2.33
N PRO A 269 9.68 -9.99 -1.12
CA PRO A 269 8.90 -10.39 0.04
C PRO A 269 7.42 -10.08 -0.14
N ILE A 270 6.54 -10.98 0.33
CA ILE A 270 5.09 -10.80 0.30
C ILE A 270 4.66 -10.01 1.53
N GLU A 271 4.08 -8.83 1.31
CA GLU A 271 3.50 -7.97 2.34
C GLU A 271 2.01 -8.27 2.54
N ASP A 272 1.24 -8.31 1.46
CA ASP A 272 -0.20 -8.57 1.54
C ASP A 272 -0.67 -9.41 0.35
N VAL A 273 -1.82 -10.05 0.52
CA VAL A 273 -2.41 -10.98 -0.44
C VAL A 273 -3.88 -10.66 -0.63
N PHE A 274 -4.21 -10.24 -1.84
CA PHE A 274 -5.56 -9.94 -2.30
C PHE A 274 -6.06 -11.02 -3.24
N SER A 275 -7.37 -11.24 -3.26
CA SER A 275 -7.99 -12.03 -4.32
C SER A 275 -8.86 -11.12 -5.17
N ILE A 276 -8.64 -11.17 -6.48
CA ILE A 276 -9.47 -10.48 -7.46
C ILE A 276 -10.38 -11.52 -8.09
N GLN A 277 -11.69 -11.37 -7.86
CA GLN A 277 -12.71 -12.25 -8.44
C GLN A 277 -12.54 -12.33 -9.96
N GLY A 278 -12.45 -13.54 -10.49
CA GLY A 278 -12.30 -13.80 -11.92
C GLY A 278 -10.90 -13.59 -12.50
N ARG A 279 -9.88 -13.18 -11.72
CA ARG A 279 -8.49 -13.06 -12.19
C ARG A 279 -7.49 -13.94 -11.47
N GLY A 280 -7.63 -14.09 -10.16
CA GLY A 280 -6.72 -14.88 -9.34
C GLY A 280 -6.24 -14.15 -8.10
N THR A 281 -5.07 -14.56 -7.62
CA THR A 281 -4.46 -14.03 -6.39
C THR A 281 -3.39 -13.01 -6.74
N VAL A 282 -3.47 -11.84 -6.11
CA VAL A 282 -2.48 -10.76 -6.24
C VAL A 282 -1.70 -10.66 -4.95
N THR A 283 -0.38 -10.77 -5.04
CA THR A 283 0.54 -10.57 -3.92
C THR A 283 1.22 -9.23 -4.09
N THR A 284 1.24 -8.41 -3.04
CA THR A 284 1.91 -7.10 -3.05
C THR A 284 3.20 -7.13 -2.26
N GLY A 285 4.17 -6.33 -2.69
CA GLY A 285 5.41 -6.10 -1.97
C GLY A 285 6.39 -5.22 -2.74
N ARG A 286 7.46 -4.83 -2.06
CA ARG A 286 8.61 -4.15 -2.67
C ARG A 286 9.55 -5.19 -3.26
N VAL A 287 9.93 -5.04 -4.51
CA VAL A 287 10.97 -5.90 -5.12
C VAL A 287 12.30 -5.56 -4.47
N GLU A 288 12.95 -6.54 -3.85
CA GLU A 288 14.21 -6.34 -3.13
C GLU A 288 15.40 -6.34 -4.08
N GLN A 289 15.41 -7.29 -5.02
CA GLN A 289 16.47 -7.43 -6.01
C GLN A 289 15.96 -8.05 -7.31
N GLY A 290 16.71 -7.82 -8.38
CA GLY A 290 16.41 -8.32 -9.72
C GLY A 290 15.25 -7.61 -10.40
N THR A 291 14.75 -8.25 -11.44
CA THR A 291 13.60 -7.78 -12.22
C THR A 291 12.67 -8.93 -12.55
N ILE A 292 11.38 -8.64 -12.74
CA ILE A 292 10.34 -9.61 -13.08
C ILE A 292 9.51 -9.09 -14.25
N LYS A 293 9.24 -9.96 -15.23
CA LYS A 293 8.36 -9.67 -16.37
C LYS A 293 7.11 -10.53 -16.35
N VAL A 294 6.06 -10.02 -17.00
CA VAL A 294 4.86 -10.82 -17.26
C VAL A 294 5.24 -12.05 -18.10
N GLY A 295 4.79 -13.22 -17.65
CA GLY A 295 5.09 -14.52 -18.26
C GLY A 295 6.25 -15.27 -17.63
N GLU A 296 7.03 -14.66 -16.73
CA GLU A 296 8.12 -15.35 -16.05
C GLU A 296 7.62 -16.30 -14.95
N GLU A 297 8.32 -17.43 -14.79
CA GLU A 297 8.06 -18.41 -13.76
C GLU A 297 8.82 -18.07 -12.46
N VAL A 298 8.13 -18.24 -11.34
CA VAL A 298 8.62 -17.92 -10.00
C VAL A 298 8.28 -19.03 -9.01
N GLU A 299 9.02 -19.05 -7.91
CA GLU A 299 8.80 -19.93 -6.77
C GLU A 299 8.42 -19.11 -5.54
N ILE A 300 7.47 -19.60 -4.76
CA ILE A 300 7.12 -19.04 -3.44
C ILE A 300 7.83 -19.87 -2.38
N LEU A 301 8.61 -19.17 -1.56
CA LEU A 301 9.44 -19.70 -0.49
C LEU A 301 8.92 -19.20 0.86
N GLY A 302 9.15 -19.96 1.93
CA GLY A 302 8.85 -19.52 3.30
C GLY A 302 7.58 -20.14 3.88
N LEU A 303 7.59 -20.35 5.20
CA LEU A 303 6.41 -20.60 6.04
C LEU A 303 5.48 -21.76 5.61
N MET A 304 5.98 -22.71 4.81
CA MET A 304 5.23 -23.87 4.31
C MET A 304 5.98 -25.17 4.62
N GLN A 305 5.24 -26.24 4.90
CA GLN A 305 5.80 -27.59 5.03
C GLN A 305 5.74 -28.29 3.67
N GLY A 306 6.86 -28.34 2.95
CA GLY A 306 6.94 -29.01 1.64
C GLY A 306 7.89 -28.32 0.66
N ALA A 307 7.81 -28.73 -0.60
CA ALA A 307 8.55 -28.11 -1.69
C ALA A 307 8.00 -26.71 -2.03
N PRO A 308 8.83 -25.78 -2.54
CA PRO A 308 8.39 -24.49 -3.04
C PRO A 308 7.24 -24.59 -4.04
N LEU A 309 6.24 -23.72 -3.90
CA LEU A 309 5.16 -23.63 -4.88
C LEU A 309 5.65 -22.89 -6.13
N LYS A 310 5.47 -23.48 -7.30
CA LYS A 310 5.79 -22.84 -8.58
C LYS A 310 4.56 -22.19 -9.19
N THR A 311 4.72 -21.01 -9.75
CA THR A 311 3.66 -20.31 -10.48
C THR A 311 4.25 -19.42 -11.57
N THR A 312 3.38 -18.83 -12.38
CA THR A 312 3.74 -17.88 -13.44
C THR A 312 3.13 -16.53 -13.13
N VAL A 313 3.91 -15.46 -13.26
CA VAL A 313 3.42 -14.08 -13.15
C VAL A 313 2.61 -13.74 -14.40
N THR A 314 1.34 -13.41 -14.24
CA THR A 314 0.43 -13.07 -15.36
C THR A 314 0.12 -11.58 -15.46
N GLY A 315 0.54 -10.79 -14.48
CA GLY A 315 0.41 -9.34 -14.49
C GLY A 315 1.33 -8.72 -13.46
N VAL A 316 1.89 -7.56 -13.80
CA VAL A 316 2.65 -6.70 -12.89
C VAL A 316 1.96 -5.35 -12.87
N GLU A 317 1.56 -4.90 -11.70
CA GLU A 317 0.85 -3.63 -11.52
C GLU A 317 1.52 -2.81 -10.42
N MET A 318 1.49 -1.48 -10.53
CA MET A 318 1.93 -0.54 -9.50
C MET A 318 0.92 0.59 -9.42
N PHE A 319 0.37 0.84 -8.22
CA PHE A 319 -0.68 1.85 -8.01
C PHE A 319 -1.86 1.78 -9.01
N LYS A 320 -2.33 0.57 -9.33
CA LYS A 320 -3.40 0.28 -10.31
C LYS A 320 -3.06 0.68 -11.76
N LYS A 321 -1.78 0.85 -12.07
CA LYS A 321 -1.23 1.05 -13.40
C LYS A 321 -0.48 -0.20 -13.84
N ILE A 322 -0.58 -0.55 -15.10
CA ILE A 322 0.10 -1.73 -15.64
C ILE A 322 1.58 -1.39 -15.88
N LEU A 323 2.45 -2.34 -15.55
CA LEU A 323 3.88 -2.32 -15.82
C LEU A 323 4.26 -3.47 -16.76
N ASP A 324 5.15 -3.19 -17.71
CA ASP A 324 5.71 -4.23 -18.58
C ASP A 324 6.72 -5.12 -17.82
N GLN A 325 7.40 -4.53 -16.83
CA GLN A 325 8.43 -5.17 -16.00
C GLN A 325 8.46 -4.51 -14.63
N GLY A 326 8.48 -5.29 -13.55
CA GLY A 326 8.81 -4.84 -12.20
C GLY A 326 10.32 -4.94 -11.96
N GLN A 327 10.89 -4.02 -11.19
CA GLN A 327 12.32 -4.00 -10.87
C GLN A 327 12.56 -3.69 -9.40
N ALA A 328 13.76 -4.02 -8.91
CA ALA A 328 14.18 -3.72 -7.55
C ALA A 328 13.87 -2.27 -7.16
N GLY A 329 13.19 -2.10 -6.03
CA GLY A 329 12.70 -0.83 -5.52
C GLY A 329 11.23 -0.52 -5.79
N ASP A 330 10.59 -1.17 -6.76
CA ASP A 330 9.18 -0.89 -7.04
C ASP A 330 8.26 -1.58 -6.02
N ASN A 331 7.21 -0.87 -5.59
CA ASN A 331 6.08 -1.48 -4.88
C ASN A 331 5.06 -1.99 -5.89
N VAL A 332 5.05 -3.30 -6.11
CA VAL A 332 4.24 -3.94 -7.16
C VAL A 332 3.22 -4.91 -6.58
N GLY A 333 2.10 -5.06 -7.30
CA GLY A 333 1.20 -6.21 -7.20
C GLY A 333 1.51 -7.18 -8.32
N LEU A 334 1.82 -8.43 -7.96
CA LEU A 334 2.01 -9.53 -8.91
C LEU A 334 0.75 -10.40 -8.94
N LEU A 335 0.15 -10.53 -10.12
CA LEU A 335 -0.94 -11.48 -10.34
C LEU A 335 -0.34 -12.86 -10.62
N LEU A 336 -0.68 -13.84 -9.79
CA LEU A 336 -0.14 -15.20 -9.85
C LEU A 336 -1.17 -16.17 -10.42
N ARG A 337 -0.72 -17.02 -11.36
CA ARG A 337 -1.58 -18.01 -12.01
C ARG A 337 -1.84 -19.21 -11.11
N GLY A 338 -3.11 -19.60 -11.01
CA GLY A 338 -3.50 -20.90 -10.46
C GLY A 338 -3.37 -21.06 -8.96
N LEU A 339 -3.01 -19.99 -8.24
CA LEU A 339 -2.94 -19.97 -6.77
C LEU A 339 -4.19 -19.34 -6.19
N LYS A 340 -4.68 -19.92 -5.09
CA LYS A 340 -5.72 -19.34 -4.24
C LYS A 340 -5.07 -18.45 -3.19
N ARG A 341 -5.89 -17.58 -2.57
CA ARG A 341 -5.45 -16.74 -1.45
C ARG A 341 -4.88 -17.55 -0.29
N GLU A 342 -5.39 -18.76 -0.09
CA GLU A 342 -5.01 -19.67 1.00
C GLU A 342 -3.59 -20.25 0.83
N ASP A 343 -3.10 -20.30 -0.41
CA ASP A 343 -1.83 -20.93 -0.77
C ASP A 343 -0.62 -19.99 -0.52
N VAL A 344 -0.89 -18.70 -0.32
CA VAL A 344 0.11 -17.64 -0.17
C VAL A 344 -0.22 -16.76 1.02
N GLN A 345 0.80 -16.42 1.80
CA GLN A 345 0.64 -15.59 2.99
C GLN A 345 1.79 -14.60 3.16
N ARG A 346 1.51 -13.53 3.92
CA ARG A 346 2.51 -12.53 4.34
C ARG A 346 3.71 -13.22 5.01
N GLY A 347 4.89 -12.70 4.73
CA GLY A 347 6.17 -13.21 5.25
C GLY A 347 6.79 -14.33 4.41
N GLN A 348 6.09 -14.80 3.38
CA GLN A 348 6.71 -15.59 2.31
C GLN A 348 7.47 -14.69 1.33
N VAL A 349 8.24 -15.30 0.44
CA VAL A 349 9.04 -14.59 -0.56
C VAL A 349 8.83 -15.20 -1.93
N ILE A 350 8.59 -14.35 -2.93
CA ILE A 350 8.55 -14.73 -4.34
C ILE A 350 9.95 -14.57 -4.92
N ALA A 351 10.48 -15.62 -5.51
CA ALA A 351 11.85 -15.67 -5.97
C ALA A 351 11.94 -16.30 -7.38
N LYS A 352 13.03 -16.00 -8.09
CA LYS A 352 13.37 -16.73 -9.33
C LYS A 352 13.54 -18.22 -9.03
N LEU A 353 13.15 -19.08 -9.98
CA LEU A 353 13.25 -20.54 -9.85
C LEU A 353 14.67 -20.98 -9.44
N GLY A 354 14.74 -21.93 -8.49
CA GLY A 354 15.99 -22.58 -8.10
C GLY A 354 16.89 -21.76 -7.18
N ILE A 355 16.42 -20.63 -6.64
CA ILE A 355 17.12 -19.94 -5.56
C ILE A 355 16.98 -20.75 -4.27
N HIS A 356 18.10 -21.26 -3.75
CA HIS A 356 18.11 -22.00 -2.50
C HIS A 356 17.88 -21.09 -1.29
N PHE A 357 17.04 -21.58 -0.38
CA PHE A 357 16.60 -20.96 0.88
C PHE A 357 17.71 -20.36 1.77
N ILE A 358 18.96 -20.83 1.63
CA ILE A 358 20.12 -20.36 2.41
C ILE A 358 20.38 -18.87 2.17
N TYR A 359 20.05 -18.34 0.99
CA TYR A 359 20.19 -16.91 0.69
C TYR A 359 19.14 -16.04 1.41
N LEU A 360 18.00 -16.61 1.82
CA LEU A 360 16.89 -15.86 2.44
C LEU A 360 17.18 -15.49 3.90
N PHE A 361 17.89 -16.35 4.64
CA PHE A 361 18.18 -16.16 6.07
C PHE A 361 19.28 -15.12 6.35
N LEU A 362 19.97 -14.66 5.32
CA LEU A 362 21.01 -13.61 5.41
C LEU A 362 20.47 -12.22 5.06
N LEU A 363 19.23 -12.13 4.55
CA LEU A 363 18.59 -10.89 4.09
C LEU A 363 17.42 -10.45 5.01
N LEU A 364 16.97 -11.32 5.91
CA LEU A 364 16.02 -11.05 7.00
C LEU A 364 16.79 -11.07 8.33
#